data_AF-A0A498F9E0-F1
#
_entry.id   AF-A0A498F9E0-F1
#
_cell.length_a   1.000
_cell.length_b   1.000
_cell.length_c   1.000
_cell.angle_alpha   90.00
_cell.angle_beta   90.00
_cell.angle_gamma   90.00
#
_symmetry.space_group_name_H-M   'P 1'
#
loop_
_entity.id
_entity.type
_entity.pdbx_description
1 polymer ?
#
loop_
_entity_poly.entity_id
_entity_poly.type
_entity_poly.pdbx_seq_one_letter_code
_entity_poly.pdbx_strand_id
1 'polypeptide(L)'
;LETKVAIEAGDAVLVPPVDIGEGVTIEASVVGPNVSIDDGASVRQSILRESIRGQSATLENVNLVDSIVGNSASVQGEANHLNVGDSSTIHL
;
A
#
# COMPACT_ATOMS: atom_id res chain seq x y z
N LEU A 1 21.72 -4.27 -8.14
CA LEU A 1 20.60 -5.20 -8.38
C LEU A 1 19.50 -4.36 -9.01
N GLU A 2 19.24 -4.61 -10.29
CA GLU A 2 18.34 -3.82 -11.12
C GLU A 2 16.89 -4.20 -10.79
N THR A 3 16.11 -3.25 -10.24
CA THR A 3 14.68 -3.45 -10.05
C THR A 3 13.99 -3.31 -11.40
N LYS A 4 13.60 -4.44 -11.99
CA LYS A 4 12.84 -4.50 -13.24
C LYS A 4 11.36 -4.67 -12.90
N VAL A 5 10.67 -3.55 -12.65
CA VAL A 5 9.21 -3.57 -12.47
C VAL A 5 8.58 -2.88 -13.68
N ALA A 6 7.92 -3.67 -14.53
CA ALA A 6 6.96 -3.15 -15.48
C ALA A 6 5.62 -3.02 -14.74
N ILE A 7 5.36 -1.86 -14.14
CA ILE A 7 4.01 -1.51 -13.70
C ILE A 7 3.30 -1.01 -14.96
N GLU A 8 2.21 -1.66 -15.36
CA GLU A 8 1.22 -1.01 -16.22
C GLU A 8 0.56 0.08 -15.36
N ALA A 9 1.24 1.22 -15.26
CA ALA A 9 0.81 2.38 -14.50
C ALA A 9 -0.30 3.11 -15.27
N GLY A 10 -1.48 2.49 -15.34
CA GLY A 10 -2.71 3.24 -15.52
C GLY A 10 -3.05 3.91 -14.19
N ASP A 11 -2.75 5.20 -14.07
CA ASP A 11 -3.18 6.10 -12.98
C ASP A 11 -2.49 5.97 -11.60
N ALA A 12 -1.34 5.30 -11.49
CA ALA A 12 -0.56 5.28 -10.25
C ALA A 12 0.69 6.18 -10.31
N VAL A 13 0.99 6.89 -9.22
CA VAL A 13 2.20 7.71 -9.05
C VAL A 13 3.06 7.14 -7.93
N LEU A 14 4.30 6.80 -8.24
CA LEU A 14 5.30 6.39 -7.25
C LEU A 14 6.26 7.54 -6.96
N VAL A 15 6.43 7.85 -5.68
CA VAL A 15 7.34 8.89 -5.19
C VAL A 15 8.47 8.22 -4.41
N PRO A 16 9.68 8.10 -4.98
CA PRO A 16 10.80 7.44 -4.30
C PRO A 16 11.20 8.12 -2.96
N PRO A 17 11.76 7.36 -2.01
CA PRO A 17 12.01 5.92 -2.08
C PRO A 17 10.73 5.11 -1.85
N VAL A 18 10.58 4.03 -2.61
CA VAL A 18 9.54 3.01 -2.44
C VAL A 18 10.19 1.63 -2.59
N ASP A 19 9.74 0.68 -1.78
CA ASP A 19 10.12 -0.73 -1.86
C ASP A 19 8.86 -1.54 -2.14
N ILE A 20 8.87 -2.36 -3.19
CA ILE A 20 7.69 -3.05 -3.72
C ILE A 20 8.05 -4.51 -4.00
N GLY A 21 7.33 -5.41 -3.34
CA GLY A 21 7.43 -6.86 -3.51
C GLY A 21 6.83 -7.38 -4.83
N GLU A 22 6.88 -8.69 -5.01
CA GLU A 22 6.35 -9.38 -6.18
C GLU A 22 4.81 -9.46 -6.13
N GLY A 23 4.17 -9.38 -7.31
CA GLY A 23 2.70 -9.55 -7.42
C GLY A 23 1.87 -8.43 -6.79
N VAL A 24 2.47 -7.29 -6.41
CA VAL A 24 1.76 -6.12 -5.89
C VAL A 24 0.91 -5.46 -6.97
N THR A 25 -0.31 -5.04 -6.60
CA THR A 25 -1.20 -4.24 -7.47
C THR A 25 -1.35 -2.83 -6.91
N ILE A 26 -1.12 -1.82 -7.73
CA ILE A 26 -1.31 -0.40 -7.39
C ILE A 26 -2.14 0.27 -8.49
N GLU A 27 -3.33 0.74 -8.15
CA GLU A 27 -4.29 1.33 -9.09
C GLU A 27 -4.81 2.67 -8.57
N ALA A 28 -4.89 3.70 -9.43
CA ALA A 28 -5.44 5.01 -9.09
C ALA A 28 -4.91 5.59 -7.76
N SER A 29 -3.61 5.42 -7.49
CA SER A 29 -3.03 5.63 -6.16
C SER A 29 -1.72 6.41 -6.21
N VAL A 30 -1.38 7.09 -5.11
CA VAL A 30 -0.08 7.73 -4.90
C VAL A 30 0.65 7.00 -3.79
N VAL A 31 1.86 6.51 -4.06
CA VAL A 31 2.65 5.73 -3.09
C VAL A 31 4.02 6.36 -2.92
N GLY A 32 4.31 6.81 -1.71
CA GLY A 32 5.60 7.36 -1.30
C GLY A 32 5.57 8.84 -0.89
N PRO A 33 6.70 9.38 -0.39
CA PRO A 33 7.96 8.68 -0.10
C PRO A 33 7.91 7.75 1.13
N ASN A 34 8.95 6.93 1.25
CA ASN A 34 9.24 6.04 2.38
C ASN A 34 8.11 5.02 2.62
N VAL A 35 7.73 4.33 1.55
CA VAL A 35 6.70 3.28 1.62
C VAL A 35 7.29 1.92 1.23
N SER A 36 6.99 0.91 2.05
CA SER A 36 7.27 -0.50 1.75
C SER A 36 5.95 -1.25 1.56
N ILE A 37 5.84 -2.01 0.47
CA ILE A 37 4.69 -2.84 0.14
C ILE A 37 5.19 -4.26 -0.15
N ASP A 38 4.81 -5.21 0.69
CA ASP A 38 5.22 -6.61 0.59
C ASP A 38 4.36 -7.41 -0.41
N ASP A 39 4.79 -8.63 -0.71
CA ASP A 39 4.29 -9.46 -1.81
C ASP A 39 2.77 -9.63 -1.83
N GLY A 40 2.19 -9.54 -3.02
CA GLY A 40 0.76 -9.80 -3.26
C GLY A 40 -0.20 -8.78 -2.62
N ALA A 41 0.28 -7.69 -2.03
CA ALA A 41 -0.58 -6.63 -1.51
C ALA A 41 -1.29 -5.87 -2.64
N SER A 42 -2.46 -5.29 -2.32
CA SER A 42 -3.21 -4.45 -3.26
C SER A 42 -3.55 -3.08 -2.66
N VAL A 43 -3.30 -2.04 -3.44
CA VAL A 43 -3.52 -0.63 -3.07
C VAL A 43 -4.33 0.02 -4.18
N ARG A 44 -5.57 0.44 -3.85
CA ARG A 44 -6.49 1.02 -4.83
C ARG A 44 -7.04 2.35 -4.32
N GLN A 45 -7.12 3.35 -5.19
CA GLN A 45 -7.74 4.64 -4.88
C GLN A 45 -7.19 5.27 -3.59
N SER A 46 -5.88 5.11 -3.35
CA SER A 46 -5.28 5.38 -2.04
C SER A 46 -4.04 6.25 -2.14
N ILE A 47 -3.72 6.94 -1.03
CA ILE A 47 -2.50 7.73 -0.89
C ILE A 47 -1.72 7.17 0.30
N LEU A 48 -0.48 6.75 0.09
CA LEU A 48 0.38 6.15 1.13
C LEU A 48 1.68 6.93 1.28
N ARG A 49 2.09 7.24 2.51
CA ARG A 49 3.37 7.89 2.83
C ARG A 49 3.92 7.41 4.17
N GLU A 50 5.25 7.33 4.32
CA GLU A 50 5.90 6.92 5.58
C GLU A 50 5.28 5.63 6.16
N SER A 51 5.10 4.59 5.35
CA SER A 51 4.14 3.53 5.67
C SER A 51 4.61 2.13 5.25
N ILE A 52 4.25 1.11 6.03
CA ILE A 52 4.59 -0.30 5.75
C ILE A 52 3.32 -1.13 5.57
N ARG A 53 3.24 -1.90 4.48
CA ARG A 53 2.14 -2.83 4.17
C ARG A 53 2.69 -4.26 4.12
N GLY A 54 2.13 -5.13 4.95
CA GLY A 54 2.49 -6.55 5.00
C GLY A 54 1.96 -7.35 3.80
N GLN A 55 2.40 -8.60 3.73
CA GLN A 55 2.10 -9.51 2.64
C GLN A 55 0.58 -9.66 2.46
N SER A 56 0.10 -9.60 1.22
CA SER A 56 -1.33 -9.78 0.87
C SER A 56 -2.30 -8.80 1.56
N ALA A 57 -1.81 -7.67 2.08
CA ALA A 57 -2.68 -6.63 2.62
C ALA A 57 -3.53 -5.97 1.52
N THR A 58 -4.74 -5.55 1.86
CA THR A 58 -5.65 -4.85 0.93
C THR A 58 -6.02 -3.48 1.48
N LEU A 59 -5.76 -2.45 0.68
CA LEU A 59 -6.12 -1.07 0.97
C LEU A 59 -6.97 -0.47 -0.13
N GLU A 60 -8.08 0.14 0.26
CA GLU A 60 -8.99 0.76 -0.69
C GLU A 60 -9.57 2.06 -0.12
N ASN A 61 -9.50 3.15 -0.90
CA ASN A 61 -10.02 4.47 -0.52
C ASN A 61 -9.42 5.02 0.80
N VAL A 62 -8.13 4.79 1.06
CA VAL A 62 -7.44 5.26 2.28
C VAL A 62 -6.39 6.34 1.99
N ASN A 63 -6.06 7.18 2.98
CA ASN A 63 -4.98 8.16 2.93
C ASN A 63 -4.01 7.96 4.10
N LEU A 64 -3.13 6.97 4.04
CA LEU A 64 -2.32 6.59 5.20
C LEU A 64 -0.97 7.29 5.24
N VAL A 65 -0.70 7.97 6.36
CA VAL A 65 0.62 8.48 6.74
C VAL A 65 1.10 7.80 8.02
N ASP A 66 2.41 7.57 8.15
CA ASP A 66 3.06 7.07 9.39
C ASP A 66 2.38 5.81 9.96
N SER A 67 2.12 4.83 9.11
CA SER A 67 1.20 3.74 9.41
C SER A 67 1.79 2.36 9.12
N ILE A 68 1.28 1.33 9.80
CA ILE A 68 1.63 -0.08 9.60
C ILE A 68 0.34 -0.88 9.41
N VAL A 69 0.22 -1.61 8.30
CA VAL A 69 -0.86 -2.58 8.09
C VAL A 69 -0.26 -3.96 7.93
N GLY A 70 -0.62 -4.87 8.84
CA GLY A 70 -0.09 -6.22 8.92
C GLY A 70 -0.49 -7.15 7.78
N ASN A 71 0.00 -8.37 7.84
CA ASN A 71 -0.20 -9.38 6.80
C ASN A 71 -1.66 -9.78 6.68
N SER A 72 -2.15 -9.92 5.45
CA SER A 72 -3.54 -10.29 5.14
C SER A 72 -4.60 -9.38 5.80
N ALA A 73 -4.23 -8.17 6.22
CA ALA A 73 -5.17 -7.20 6.77
C ALA A 73 -5.88 -6.43 5.65
N SER A 74 -7.13 -6.02 5.92
CA SER A 74 -7.94 -5.24 5.00
C SER A 74 -8.39 -3.93 5.66
N VAL A 75 -8.19 -2.81 4.97
CA VAL A 75 -8.66 -1.49 5.41
C VAL A 75 -9.37 -0.80 4.25
N GLN A 76 -10.62 -0.39 4.50
CA GLN A 76 -11.45 0.31 3.54
C GLN A 76 -12.09 1.56 4.18
N GLY A 77 -12.10 2.67 3.44
CA GLY A 77 -12.72 3.93 3.86
C GLY A 77 -11.69 4.99 4.28
N GLU A 78 -12.15 6.20 4.63
CA GLU A 78 -11.31 7.39 4.81
C GLU A 78 -10.46 7.35 6.10
N ALA A 79 -9.43 6.50 6.14
CA ALA A 79 -8.41 6.49 7.18
C ALA A 79 -7.28 7.47 6.86
N ASN A 80 -6.85 8.30 7.82
CA ASN A 80 -5.68 9.18 7.68
C ASN A 80 -4.39 8.62 8.32
N HIS A 81 -4.52 7.83 9.39
CA HIS A 81 -3.41 7.18 10.08
C HIS A 81 -3.95 6.00 10.88
N LEU A 82 -3.31 4.83 10.78
CA LEU A 82 -3.76 3.62 11.46
C LEU A 82 -2.65 2.56 11.55
N ASN A 83 -2.54 1.91 12.70
CA ASN A 83 -1.77 0.67 12.84
C ASN A 83 -2.73 -0.51 13.00
N VAL A 84 -2.64 -1.48 12.09
CA VAL A 84 -3.49 -2.67 12.04
C VAL A 84 -2.61 -3.91 12.11
N GLY A 85 -2.96 -4.84 13.00
CA GLY A 85 -2.30 -6.14 13.07
C GLY A 85 -2.73 -7.11 11.96
N ASP A 86 -2.09 -8.26 11.91
CA ASP A 86 -2.36 -9.27 10.89
C ASP A 86 -3.81 -9.76 10.89
N SER A 87 -4.30 -10.16 9.72
CA SER A 87 -5.62 -10.79 9.51
C SER A 87 -6.80 -10.01 10.10
N SER A 88 -6.66 -8.70 10.23
CA SER A 88 -7.69 -7.80 10.75
C SER A 88 -8.45 -7.13 9.62
N THR A 89 -9.70 -6.75 9.87
CA THR A 89 -10.53 -6.02 8.90
C THR A 89 -11.09 -4.76 9.54
N ILE A 90 -10.89 -3.63 8.89
CA ILE A 90 -11.36 -2.31 9.34
C ILE A 90 -12.15 -1.66 8.20
N HIS A 91 -13.41 -1.32 8.48
CA HIS A 91 -14.25 -0.51 7.61
C HIS A 91 -14.63 0.78 8.35
N LEU A 92 -14.45 1.93 7.70
CA LEU A 92 -14.70 3.27 8.26
C LEU A 92 -15.86 3.98 7.57
#